data_AF-A0A014PG71-F1
#
_entry.id   AF-A0A014PG71-F1
#
_cell.length_a   1.000
_cell.length_b   1.000
_cell.length_c   1.000
_cell.angle_alpha   90.00
_cell.angle_beta   90.00
_cell.angle_gamma   90.00
#
_symmetry.space_group_name_H-M   'P 1'
#
loop_
_entity.id
_entity.type
_entity.pdbx_description
1 polymer ?
#
loop_
_entity_poly.entity_id
_entity_poly.type
_entity_poly.pdbx_seq_one_letter_code
_entity_poly.pdbx_strand_id
1 'polypeptide(L)'
;MPHSKTEVILTGIDNWDDWQKFVASLIDIDIWEAIKPTNRTQVLLRKPRRPQVSDFNANAQTEVNLSASQVNAFRLARDNWKDSSKEYEQQKTNLVKAKSVIICHVDERLGRYLDQDHDLPAGLTVYL
;
A
#
# COMPACT_ATOMS: atom_id res chain seq x y z
N MET A 1 -1.97 37.35 -10.52
CA MET A 1 -2.52 36.75 -9.29
C MET A 1 -2.22 35.26 -9.35
N PRO A 2 -1.48 34.65 -8.42
CA PRO A 2 -1.39 33.20 -8.39
C PRO A 2 -2.76 32.67 -7.94
N HIS A 3 -3.36 31.78 -8.72
CA HIS A 3 -4.60 31.12 -8.32
C HIS A 3 -4.27 30.26 -7.09
N SER A 4 -4.67 30.71 -5.90
CA SER A 4 -4.73 29.85 -4.73
C SER A 4 -5.59 28.65 -5.12
N LYS A 5 -5.00 27.45 -5.25
CA LYS A 5 -5.75 26.22 -5.48
C LYS A 5 -6.77 26.14 -4.34
N THR A 6 -8.04 26.36 -4.66
CA THR A 6 -9.13 26.21 -3.70
C THR A 6 -9.09 24.77 -3.20
N GLU A 7 -8.84 24.60 -1.91
CA GLU A 7 -8.92 23.33 -1.23
C GLU A 7 -10.35 22.78 -1.37
N VAL A 8 -10.49 21.48 -1.67
CA VAL A 8 -11.79 20.84 -1.85
C VAL A 8 -11.99 19.84 -0.71
N ILE A 9 -12.99 20.09 0.14
CA ILE A 9 -13.38 19.23 1.25
C ILE A 9 -14.66 18.47 0.87
N LEU A 10 -14.68 17.16 1.02
CA LEU A 10 -15.88 16.35 0.79
C LEU A 10 -16.91 16.63 1.89
N THR A 11 -18.06 17.21 1.53
CA THR A 11 -19.14 17.53 2.48
C THR A 11 -20.41 16.72 2.21
N GLY A 12 -20.54 16.15 1.01
CA GLY A 12 -21.66 15.32 0.60
C GLY A 12 -21.52 14.79 -0.83
N ILE A 13 -22.58 14.17 -1.34
CA ILE A 13 -22.59 13.61 -2.69
C ILE A 13 -22.48 14.70 -3.77
N ASP A 14 -22.99 15.90 -3.50
CA ASP A 14 -23.06 17.00 -4.46
C ASP A 14 -21.67 17.48 -4.92
N ASN A 15 -20.63 17.30 -4.10
CA ASN A 15 -19.26 17.69 -4.43
C ASN A 15 -18.29 16.52 -4.54
N TRP A 16 -18.82 15.29 -4.65
CA TRP A 16 -18.03 14.06 -4.73
C TRP A 16 -17.06 14.06 -5.92
N ASP A 17 -17.53 14.40 -7.11
CA ASP A 17 -16.72 14.33 -8.34
C ASP A 17 -15.56 15.33 -8.33
N ASP A 18 -15.79 16.55 -7.84
CA ASP A 18 -14.74 17.57 -7.74
C ASP A 18 -13.73 17.22 -6.65
N TRP A 19 -14.20 16.68 -5.53
CA TRP A 19 -13.34 16.15 -4.48
C TRP A 19 -12.46 15.00 -5.00
N GLN A 20 -13.02 14.05 -5.75
CA GLN A 20 -12.24 12.95 -6.32
C GLN A 20 -11.12 13.45 -7.23
N LYS A 21 -11.40 14.42 -8.12
CA LYS A 21 -10.38 15.03 -8.99
C LYS A 21 -9.30 15.74 -8.18
N PHE A 22 -9.69 16.46 -7.14
CA PHE A 22 -8.76 17.18 -6.28
C PHE A 22 -7.83 16.22 -5.52
N VAL A 23 -8.39 15.23 -4.83
CA VAL A 23 -7.63 14.22 -4.07
C VAL A 23 -6.74 13.38 -4.99
N ALA A 24 -7.22 12.99 -6.18
CA ALA A 24 -6.41 12.30 -7.18
C ALA A 24 -5.16 13.10 -7.57
N SER A 25 -5.22 14.44 -7.57
CA SER A 25 -4.08 15.30 -7.88
C SER A 25 -3.02 15.37 -6.78
N LEU A 26 -3.34 14.89 -5.58
CA LEU A 26 -2.46 14.92 -4.40
C LEU A 26 -1.83 13.54 -4.09
N ILE A 27 -2.39 12.48 -4.65
CA ILE A 27 -1.96 11.10 -4.43
C ILE A 27 -1.13 10.66 -5.63
N ASP A 28 -0.10 9.85 -5.37
CA ASP A 28 0.68 9.20 -6.42
C ASP A 28 -0.25 8.44 -7.39
N ILE A 29 -0.03 8.60 -8.70
CA ILE A 29 -0.97 8.13 -9.73
C ILE A 29 -1.20 6.62 -9.66
N ASP A 30 -0.16 5.83 -9.43
CA ASP A 30 -0.27 4.37 -9.37
C ASP A 30 -1.02 3.93 -8.11
N ILE A 31 -0.86 4.67 -7.01
CA ILE A 31 -1.66 4.45 -5.79
C ILE A 31 -3.11 4.82 -6.02
N TRP A 32 -3.39 5.98 -6.61
CA TRP A 32 -4.76 6.42 -6.87
C TRP A 32 -5.49 5.43 -7.78
N GLU A 33 -4.86 5.02 -8.87
CA GLU A 33 -5.40 4.03 -9.81
C GLU A 33 -5.67 2.65 -9.17
N ALA A 34 -5.00 2.33 -8.06
CA ALA A 34 -5.22 1.11 -7.30
C ALA A 34 -6.32 1.24 -6.23
N ILE A 35 -6.55 2.43 -5.66
CA ILE A 35 -7.48 2.62 -4.53
C ILE A 35 -8.78 3.34 -4.90
N LYS A 36 -8.86 3.95 -6.09
CA LYS A 36 -10.02 4.76 -6.48
C LYS A 36 -11.33 3.95 -6.39
N PRO A 37 -12.46 4.60 -6.09
CA PRO A 37 -13.71 3.90 -5.79
C PRO A 37 -14.25 3.05 -6.94
N THR A 38 -14.01 3.47 -8.19
CA THR A 38 -14.55 2.84 -9.39
C THR A 38 -13.46 2.61 -10.42
N ASN A 39 -13.55 1.50 -11.18
CA ASN A 39 -12.64 1.18 -12.29
C ASN A 39 -11.16 1.15 -11.89
N ARG A 40 -10.81 0.48 -10.79
CA ARG A 40 -9.41 0.28 -10.38
C ARG A 40 -8.64 -0.41 -11.50
N THR A 41 -7.56 0.21 -11.96
CA THR A 41 -6.74 -0.29 -13.08
C THR A 41 -5.43 -0.90 -12.62
N GLN A 42 -4.96 -0.53 -11.43
CA GLN A 42 -3.72 -1.00 -10.86
C GLN A 42 -3.96 -2.01 -9.73
N VAL A 43 -3.05 -2.97 -9.60
CA VAL A 43 -3.08 -3.99 -8.53
C VAL A 43 -1.98 -3.70 -7.53
N LEU A 44 -2.33 -3.68 -6.24
CA LEU A 44 -1.35 -3.52 -5.17
C LEU A 44 -0.42 -4.73 -5.10
N LEU A 45 0.85 -4.46 -4.82
CA LEU A 45 1.86 -5.49 -4.65
C LEU A 45 1.53 -6.32 -3.41
N ARG A 46 1.63 -7.63 -3.55
CA ARG A 46 1.58 -8.53 -2.40
C ARG A 46 2.97 -8.59 -1.76
N LYS A 47 2.99 -8.79 -0.44
CA LYS A 47 4.25 -8.94 0.30
C LYS A 47 5.10 -10.06 -0.32
N PRO A 48 6.30 -9.76 -0.83
CA PRO A 48 7.15 -10.78 -1.44
C PRO A 48 7.61 -11.81 -0.39
N ARG A 49 7.51 -13.10 -0.73
CA ARG A 49 8.05 -14.17 0.12
C ARG A 49 9.56 -14.21 -0.03
N ARG A 50 10.27 -14.21 1.10
CA ARG A 50 11.72 -14.41 1.10
C ARG A 50 12.05 -15.83 0.61
N PRO A 51 12.90 -15.98 -0.43
CA PRO A 51 13.30 -17.29 -0.91
C PRO A 51 14.04 -18.06 0.19
N GLN A 52 13.79 -19.36 0.23
CA GLN A 52 14.41 -20.32 1.13
C GLN A 52 15.33 -21.25 0.34
N VAL A 53 16.35 -21.80 0.98
CA VAL A 53 17.26 -22.76 0.34
C VAL A 53 16.52 -24.03 -0.13
N SER A 54 15.44 -24.40 0.57
CA SER A 54 14.54 -25.50 0.21
C SER A 54 13.84 -25.30 -1.14
N ASP A 55 13.71 -24.05 -1.61
CA ASP A 55 13.11 -23.74 -2.91
C ASP A 55 14.02 -24.17 -4.08
N PHE A 56 15.32 -24.39 -3.82
CA PHE A 56 16.34 -24.74 -4.83
C PHE A 56 16.85 -26.17 -4.67
N ASN A 57 16.76 -26.71 -3.45
CA ASN A 57 16.98 -28.12 -3.14
C ASN A 57 16.13 -28.48 -1.91
N ALA A 58 15.13 -29.35 -2.08
CA ALA A 58 14.19 -29.71 -1.01
C ALA A 58 14.89 -30.31 0.24
N ASN A 59 16.05 -30.92 0.07
CA ASN A 59 16.83 -31.52 1.16
C ASN A 59 17.86 -30.55 1.76
N ALA A 60 18.02 -29.35 1.19
CA ALA A 60 18.95 -28.37 1.71
C ALA A 60 18.38 -27.67 2.95
N GLN A 61 19.11 -27.77 4.06
CA GLN A 61 18.81 -27.01 5.28
C GLN A 61 19.57 -25.68 5.29
N THR A 62 20.71 -25.61 4.61
CA THR A 62 21.56 -24.42 4.52
C THR A 62 22.15 -24.26 3.12
N GLU A 63 22.77 -23.10 2.85
CA GLU A 63 23.40 -22.81 1.55
C GLU A 63 24.50 -23.81 1.18
N VAL A 64 25.17 -24.44 2.16
CA VAL A 64 26.26 -25.40 1.88
C VAL A 64 25.77 -26.70 1.25
N ASN A 65 24.46 -26.99 1.37
CA ASN A 65 23.82 -28.14 0.75
C ASN A 65 23.39 -27.87 -0.70
N LEU A 66 23.70 -26.68 -1.23
CA LEU A 66 23.43 -26.29 -2.60
C LEU A 66 24.67 -26.51 -3.46
N SER A 67 24.48 -27.00 -4.68
CA SER A 67 25.51 -26.94 -5.71
C SER A 67 25.82 -25.49 -6.09
N ALA A 68 26.96 -25.23 -6.73
CA ALA A 68 27.34 -23.89 -7.17
C ALA A 68 26.26 -23.22 -8.05
N SER A 69 25.59 -23.99 -8.93
CA SER A 69 24.49 -23.49 -9.75
C SER A 69 23.27 -23.06 -8.92
N GLN A 70 22.91 -23.85 -7.90
CA GLN A 70 21.81 -23.55 -6.99
C GLN A 70 22.14 -22.37 -6.07
N VAL A 71 23.39 -22.23 -5.62
CA VAL A 71 23.85 -21.05 -4.87
C VAL A 71 23.66 -19.78 -5.69
N ASN A 72 24.04 -19.79 -6.97
CA ASN A 72 23.87 -18.63 -7.85
C ASN A 72 22.39 -18.29 -8.05
N ALA A 73 21.54 -19.30 -8.30
CA ALA A 73 20.10 -19.10 -8.44
C ALA A 73 19.46 -18.56 -7.15
N PHE A 74 19.85 -19.08 -5.98
CA PHE A 74 19.38 -18.62 -4.68
C PHE A 74 19.77 -17.18 -4.38
N ARG A 75 21.02 -16.79 -4.71
CA ARG A 75 21.49 -15.40 -4.57
C ARG A 75 20.70 -14.44 -5.45
N LEU A 76 20.51 -14.78 -6.73
CA LEU A 76 19.70 -13.98 -7.65
C LEU A 76 18.26 -13.81 -7.13
N ALA A 77 17.63 -14.90 -6.69
CA ALA A 77 16.28 -14.83 -6.12
C ALA A 77 16.22 -13.96 -4.86
N ARG A 78 17.26 -14.02 -4.01
CA ARG A 78 17.36 -13.17 -2.81
C ARG A 78 17.47 -11.70 -3.20
N ASP A 79 18.24 -11.35 -4.22
CA ASP A 79 18.41 -9.97 -4.65
C ASP A 79 17.13 -9.43 -5.29
N ASN A 80 16.48 -10.21 -6.18
CA ASN A 80 15.15 -9.87 -6.70
C ASN A 80 14.12 -9.68 -5.57
N TRP A 81 14.14 -10.55 -4.55
CA TRP A 81 13.26 -10.40 -3.39
C TRP A 81 13.52 -9.10 -2.62
N LYS A 82 14.77 -8.67 -2.46
CA LYS A 82 15.08 -7.38 -1.80
C LYS A 82 14.49 -6.21 -2.59
N ASP A 83 14.65 -6.22 -3.91
CA ASP A 83 14.15 -5.15 -4.78
C ASP A 83 12.63 -5.09 -4.73
N SER A 84 11.94 -6.22 -4.93
CA SER A 84 10.48 -6.28 -4.79
C SER A 84 10.00 -5.92 -3.38
N SER A 85 10.78 -6.25 -2.33
CA SER A 85 10.43 -5.89 -0.96
C SER A 85 10.54 -4.38 -0.72
N LYS A 86 11.53 -3.73 -1.33
CA LYS A 86 11.68 -2.27 -1.27
C LYS A 86 10.51 -1.57 -1.95
N GLU A 87 10.12 -2.03 -3.14
CA GLU A 87 8.94 -1.51 -3.85
C GLU A 87 7.65 -1.69 -3.03
N TYR A 88 7.47 -2.86 -2.43
CA TYR A 88 6.33 -3.15 -1.55
C TYR A 88 6.28 -2.20 -0.33
N GLU A 89 7.40 -1.95 0.34
CA GLU A 89 7.43 -1.03 1.47
C GLU A 89 7.23 0.44 1.04
N GLN A 90 7.72 0.83 -0.15
CA GLN A 90 7.43 2.15 -0.71
C GLN A 90 5.93 2.30 -1.03
N GLN A 91 5.29 1.27 -1.60
CA GLN A 91 3.86 1.26 -1.85
C GLN A 91 3.06 1.40 -0.55
N LYS A 92 3.43 0.67 0.51
CA LYS A 92 2.82 0.83 1.84
C LYS A 92 2.94 2.26 2.36
N THR A 93 4.12 2.85 2.24
CA THR A 93 4.34 4.25 2.66
C THR A 93 3.43 5.20 1.89
N ASN A 94 3.28 5.02 0.58
CA ASN A 94 2.41 5.87 -0.23
C ASN A 94 0.92 5.64 0.06
N LEU A 95 0.51 4.40 0.37
CA LEU A 95 -0.85 4.11 0.83
C LEU A 95 -1.19 4.80 2.15
N VAL A 96 -0.24 4.84 3.11
CA VAL A 96 -0.41 5.58 4.36
C VAL A 96 -0.58 7.08 4.08
N LYS A 97 0.26 7.65 3.21
CA LYS A 97 0.12 9.06 2.79
C LYS A 97 -1.23 9.31 2.11
N ALA A 98 -1.68 8.40 1.24
CA ALA A 98 -2.97 8.48 0.58
C ALA A 98 -4.13 8.46 1.58
N LYS A 99 -4.08 7.58 2.59
CA LYS A 99 -5.06 7.57 3.71
C LYS A 99 -5.09 8.94 4.40
N SER A 100 -3.94 9.51 4.74
CA SER A 100 -3.87 10.83 5.38
C SER A 100 -4.45 11.93 4.50
N VAL A 101 -4.14 11.94 3.19
CA VAL A 101 -4.70 12.91 2.25
C VAL A 101 -6.22 12.79 2.19
N ILE A 102 -6.76 11.58 2.08
CA ILE A 102 -8.21 11.36 2.04
C ILE A 102 -8.86 11.88 3.32
N ILE A 103 -8.34 11.51 4.50
CA ILE A 103 -8.90 11.92 5.79
C ILE A 103 -8.86 13.45 5.97
N CYS A 104 -7.76 14.11 5.61
CA CYS A 104 -7.62 15.55 5.75
C CYS A 104 -8.58 16.36 4.86
N HIS A 105 -9.08 15.77 3.77
CA HIS A 105 -9.95 16.46 2.83
C HIS A 105 -11.40 15.99 2.88
N VAL A 106 -11.81 15.39 4.00
CA VAL A 106 -13.19 14.98 4.25
C VAL A 106 -13.70 15.78 5.44
N ASP A 107 -14.92 16.32 5.33
CA ASP A 107 -15.55 17.05 6.43
C ASP A 107 -15.62 16.17 7.69
N GLU A 108 -15.44 16.77 8.86
CA GLU A 108 -15.36 16.08 10.15
C GLU A 108 -16.52 15.09 10.35
N ARG A 109 -17.74 15.45 9.94
CA ARG A 109 -18.92 14.58 10.09
C ARG A 109 -18.77 13.27 9.32
N LEU A 110 -18.21 13.34 8.11
CA LEU A 110 -17.97 12.18 7.26
C LEU A 110 -16.66 11.46 7.63
N GLY A 111 -15.65 12.22 8.09
CA GLY A 111 -14.34 11.70 8.50
C GLY A 111 -14.42 10.69 9.64
N ARG A 112 -15.42 10.81 10.52
CA ARG A 112 -15.70 9.84 11.60
C ARG A 112 -15.83 8.39 11.12
N TYR A 113 -16.28 8.16 9.88
CA TYR A 113 -16.41 6.81 9.32
C TYR A 113 -15.09 6.26 8.75
N LEU A 114 -14.07 7.11 8.59
CA LEU A 114 -12.79 6.74 7.98
C LEU A 114 -11.70 6.42 9.02
N ASP A 115 -11.87 6.88 10.26
CA ASP A 115 -10.91 6.71 11.34
C ASP A 115 -11.31 5.54 12.27
N GLN A 116 -11.16 4.32 11.77
CA GLN A 116 -11.52 3.10 12.52
C GLN A 116 -10.59 2.80 13.71
N ASP A 117 -9.44 3.47 13.79
CA ASP A 117 -8.53 3.34 14.95
C ASP A 117 -9.02 4.15 16.16
N HIS A 118 -9.99 5.05 15.98
CA HIS A 118 -10.54 5.88 17.05
C HIS A 118 -11.63 5.18 17.89
N ASP A 119 -12.25 4.11 17.35
CA ASP A 119 -13.46 3.46 17.90
C ASP A 119 -13.25 2.04 18.48
N LEU A 120 -12.00 1.60 18.67
CA LEU A 120 -11.76 0.37 19.45
C LEU A 120 -11.75 0.72 20.95
N PRO A 121 -12.75 0.30 21.75
CA PRO A 121 -12.58 0.32 23.19
C PRO A 121 -11.37 -0.57 23.53
N ALA A 122 -10.46 -0.04 24.34
CA ALA A 122 -9.29 -0.75 24.85
C ALA A 122 -9.74 -1.99 25.66
N GLY A 123 -10.03 -3.10 24.99
CA GLY A 123 -10.57 -4.28 25.66
C GLY A 123 -11.07 -5.44 24.80
N LEU A 124 -11.15 -5.33 23.47
CA LEU A 124 -11.62 -6.45 22.63
C LEU A 124 -10.56 -6.91 21.63
N THR A 125 -9.54 -7.61 22.13
CA THR A 125 -8.75 -8.55 21.34
C THR A 125 -9.62 -9.78 21.08
N VAL A 126 -10.26 -9.86 19.90
CA VAL A 126 -10.84 -11.12 19.43
C VAL A 126 -9.69 -11.94 18.86
N TYR A 127 -9.31 -13.00 19.59
CA TYR A 127 -8.46 -14.06 19.07
C TYR A 127 -9.22 -14.83 17.98
N LEU A 128 -8.67 -14.86 16.77
CA LEU A 128 -8.86 -15.94 15.80
C LEU A 128 -7.50 -16.27 15.18
#